data_AF-A0A7S2YYY5-F1
#
_entry.id   AF-A0A7S2YYY5-F1
#
_cell.length_a   1.000
_cell.length_b   1.000
_cell.length_c   1.000
_cell.angle_alpha   90.00
_cell.angle_beta   90.00
_cell.angle_gamma   90.00
#
_symmetry.space_group_name_H-M   'P 1'
#
loop_
_entity.id
_entity.type
_entity.pdbx_description
1 polymer ?
#
loop_
_entity_poly.entity_id
_entity_poly.type
_entity_poly.pdbx_seq_one_letter_code
_entity_poly.pdbx_strand_id
1 'polypeptide(L)'
;EPFTESNVVFFDKIGDAKWKAAFTNFFFLEGEGSAGGGEQAAACLEKVQSGLRSILQNVVLLRESKDSFHPRFGCLETHSFKSLEPWVQRAVSSLHDDYFFRKQDSLWRSNALKTLPNLVAATNMLVCGEDLGLIPECVPSVMSDLGILGLRIQRMPSDSSKEGEFGDLSQ
;
A
#
# COMPACT_ATOMS: atom_id res chain seq x y z
N GLU A 1 34.18 6.90 10.26
CA GLU A 1 33.76 5.49 10.22
C GLU A 1 33.18 5.17 8.85
N PRO A 2 33.37 3.96 8.30
CA PRO A 2 32.76 3.58 7.03
C PRO A 2 31.23 3.53 7.14
N PHE A 3 30.55 3.71 6.01
CA PHE A 3 29.09 3.69 5.91
C PHE A 3 28.56 2.27 6.19
N THR A 4 27.88 2.05 7.31
CA THR A 4 27.23 0.78 7.65
C THR A 4 25.73 0.97 7.87
N GLU A 5 24.94 -0.09 7.60
CA GLU A 5 23.46 -0.14 7.68
C GLU A 5 22.89 0.39 9.01
N SER A 6 23.70 0.39 10.07
CA SER A 6 23.37 0.79 11.44
C SER A 6 23.37 2.30 11.72
N ASN A 7 23.78 3.14 10.76
CA ASN A 7 24.23 4.50 11.11
C ASN A 7 23.21 5.62 10.89
N VAL A 8 22.03 5.35 10.32
CA VAL A 8 21.08 6.44 9.96
C VAL A 8 19.63 6.14 10.38
N VAL A 9 19.14 4.90 10.23
CA VAL A 9 17.77 4.50 10.57
C VAL A 9 17.79 3.15 11.27
N PHE A 10 17.16 3.04 12.44
CA PHE A 10 16.87 1.72 13.02
C PHE A 10 15.46 1.31 12.60
N PHE A 11 15.36 0.23 11.83
CA PHE A 11 14.13 -0.54 11.74
C PHE A 11 14.10 -1.49 12.92
N ASP A 12 13.23 -1.24 13.91
CA ASP A 12 12.93 -2.29 14.88
C ASP A 12 12.23 -3.44 14.14
N LYS A 13 12.37 -4.68 14.63
CA LYS A 13 11.80 -5.90 14.03
C LYS A 13 10.26 -5.87 13.91
N ILE A 14 9.63 -4.79 14.35
CA ILE A 14 8.18 -4.56 14.42
C ILE A 14 7.76 -3.39 13.50
N GLY A 15 8.61 -2.93 12.59
CA GLY A 15 8.24 -1.95 11.55
C GLY A 15 8.26 -0.49 12.01
N ASP A 16 8.65 -0.21 13.26
CA ASP A 16 8.88 1.15 13.74
C ASP A 16 10.28 1.60 13.30
N ALA A 17 10.32 2.53 12.35
CA ALA A 17 11.55 3.18 11.90
C ALA A 17 11.80 4.45 12.72
N LYS A 18 12.81 4.46 13.59
CA LYS A 18 13.22 5.65 14.35
C LYS A 18 14.55 6.19 13.85
N TRP A 19 14.58 7.49 13.53
CA TRP A 19 15.81 8.20 13.20
C TRP A 19 16.70 8.29 14.44
N LYS A 20 18.01 8.04 14.28
CA LYS A 20 18.97 8.15 15.38
C LYS A 20 19.10 9.62 15.83
N ALA A 21 19.18 9.87 17.14
CA ALA A 21 19.33 11.22 17.69
C ALA A 21 20.55 11.99 17.14
N ALA A 22 21.59 11.29 16.68
CA ALA A 22 22.74 11.90 16.02
C ALA A 22 22.37 12.59 14.68
N PHE A 23 21.38 12.06 13.95
CA PHE A 23 20.91 12.61 12.69
C PHE A 23 20.11 13.91 12.89
N THR A 24 19.35 13.99 13.98
CA THR A 24 18.63 15.23 14.36
C THR A 24 19.58 16.29 14.92
N ASN A 25 20.60 15.88 15.69
CA ASN A 25 21.55 16.81 16.30
C ASN A 25 22.51 17.48 15.30
N PHE A 26 22.85 16.80 14.19
CA PHE A 26 23.69 17.38 13.14
C PHE A 26 23.07 18.64 12.51
N PHE A 27 21.74 18.66 12.32
CA PHE A 27 21.03 19.83 11.79
C PHE A 27 20.84 20.95 12.81
N PHE A 28 20.68 20.61 14.09
CA PHE A 28 20.59 21.62 15.15
C PHE A 28 21.91 22.37 15.35
N LEU A 29 23.06 21.69 15.24
CA LEU A 29 24.38 22.29 15.41
C LEU A 29 24.78 23.27 14.29
N GLU A 30 24.26 23.12 13.07
CA GLU A 30 24.47 24.12 11.99
C GLU A 30 23.44 25.28 12.03
N GLY A 31 22.34 25.12 12.77
CA GLY A 31 21.22 26.08 12.83
C GLY A 31 21.31 27.13 13.94
N GLU A 32 22.18 26.97 14.94
CA GLU A 32 22.29 27.90 16.09
C GLU A 32 22.86 29.30 15.75
N GLY A 33 23.14 29.60 14.48
CA GLY A 33 23.66 30.90 14.03
C GLY A 33 22.62 31.95 13.60
N SER A 34 21.32 31.62 13.48
CA SER A 34 20.33 32.59 12.96
C SER A 34 18.95 32.42 13.57
N ALA A 35 18.38 33.53 14.07
CA ALA A 35 17.10 33.62 14.78
C ALA A 35 15.85 33.28 13.93
N GLY A 36 16.02 32.85 12.66
CA GLY A 36 14.99 32.26 11.80
C GLY A 36 15.32 30.85 11.28
N GLY A 37 16.39 30.23 11.80
CA GLY A 37 16.94 28.96 11.27
C GLY A 37 16.16 27.71 11.66
N GLY A 38 15.36 27.74 12.74
CA GLY A 38 14.67 26.57 13.26
C GLY A 38 13.60 26.00 12.32
N GLU A 39 12.80 26.86 11.70
CA GLU A 39 11.73 26.45 10.77
C GLU A 39 12.31 25.99 9.42
N GLN A 40 13.36 26.66 8.94
CA GLN A 40 14.10 26.27 7.75
C GLN A 40 14.83 24.92 7.93
N ALA A 41 15.42 24.68 9.10
CA ALA A 41 16.10 23.44 9.44
C ALA A 41 15.10 22.27 9.59
N ALA A 42 13.93 22.51 10.18
CA ALA A 42 12.86 21.52 10.25
C ALA A 42 12.34 21.14 8.85
N ALA A 43 12.08 22.12 7.98
CA ALA A 43 11.67 21.89 6.60
C ALA A 43 12.75 21.16 5.77
N CYS A 44 14.03 21.46 6.01
CA CYS A 44 15.14 20.74 5.39
C CYS A 44 15.19 19.28 5.85
N LEU A 45 15.05 19.04 7.15
CA LEU A 45 15.01 17.70 7.72
C LEU A 45 13.86 16.88 7.15
N GLU A 46 12.65 17.44 7.03
CA GLU A 46 11.51 16.78 6.39
C GLU A 46 11.80 16.38 4.94
N LYS A 47 12.41 17.28 4.15
CA LYS A 47 12.81 16.99 2.77
C LYS A 47 13.82 15.85 2.70
N VAL A 48 14.84 15.87 3.55
CA VAL A 48 15.86 14.82 3.60
C VAL A 48 15.24 13.48 4.03
N GLN A 49 14.39 13.47 5.06
CA GLN A 49 13.69 12.26 5.49
C GLN A 49 12.78 11.70 4.39
N SER A 50 12.03 12.56 3.70
CA SER A 50 11.17 12.17 2.59
C SER A 50 11.98 11.59 1.42
N GLY A 51 13.10 12.23 1.05
CA GLY A 51 14.01 11.74 0.02
C GLY A 51 14.61 10.37 0.37
N LEU A 52 15.10 10.20 1.59
CA LEU A 52 15.64 8.92 2.05
C LEU A 52 14.59 7.81 2.09
N ARG A 53 13.35 8.11 2.54
CA ARG A 53 12.23 7.17 2.47
C ARG A 53 11.90 6.79 1.04
N SER A 54 11.89 7.75 0.12
CA SER A 54 11.63 7.50 -1.31
C SER A 54 12.69 6.55 -1.91
N ILE A 55 13.97 6.76 -1.60
CA ILE A 55 15.06 5.88 -2.04
C ILE A 55 14.91 4.49 -1.45
N LEU A 56 14.60 4.37 -0.15
CA LEU A 56 14.40 3.08 0.51
C LEU A 56 13.20 2.32 -0.07
N GLN A 57 12.13 3.02 -0.42
CA GLN A 57 10.92 2.45 -1.02
C GLN A 57 11.08 2.09 -2.50
N ASN A 58 12.19 2.47 -3.14
CA ASN A 58 12.47 2.23 -4.55
C ASN A 58 12.89 0.78 -4.83
N VAL A 59 12.10 -0.18 -4.35
CA VAL A 59 12.34 -1.62 -4.42
C VAL A 59 11.20 -2.29 -5.19
N VAL A 60 11.57 -3.17 -6.13
CA VAL A 60 10.61 -3.88 -7.00
C VAL A 60 10.12 -5.18 -6.33
N LEU A 61 11.04 -5.98 -5.81
CA LEU A 61 10.76 -7.27 -5.18
C LEU A 61 11.24 -7.26 -3.73
N LEU A 62 10.40 -7.73 -2.82
CA LEU A 62 10.71 -7.93 -1.41
C LEU A 62 11.08 -9.39 -1.18
N ARG A 63 12.13 -9.59 -0.39
CA ARG A 63 12.63 -10.91 -0.03
C ARG A 63 11.78 -11.48 1.11
N GLU A 64 11.22 -12.66 0.89
CA GLU A 64 10.48 -13.41 1.91
C GLU A 64 11.39 -14.45 2.58
N SER A 65 12.22 -15.14 1.80
CA SER A 65 13.16 -16.15 2.29
C SER A 65 14.48 -16.12 1.50
N LYS A 66 15.38 -17.08 1.75
CA LYS A 66 16.69 -17.13 1.08
C LYS A 66 16.56 -17.11 -0.46
N ASP A 67 15.53 -17.77 -0.98
CA ASP A 67 15.31 -17.94 -2.43
C ASP A 67 13.86 -17.58 -2.86
N SER A 68 13.07 -16.95 -1.98
CA SER A 68 11.69 -16.49 -2.30
C SER A 68 11.61 -14.97 -2.30
N PHE A 69 10.88 -14.44 -3.29
CA PHE A 69 10.58 -13.03 -3.44
C PHE A 69 9.11 -12.84 -3.81
N HIS A 70 8.53 -11.74 -3.34
CA HIS A 70 7.23 -11.28 -3.80
C HIS A 70 7.29 -9.84 -4.29
N PRO A 71 6.41 -9.42 -5.20
CA PRO A 71 6.33 -8.03 -5.62
C PRO A 71 6.02 -7.09 -4.46
N ARG A 72 6.65 -5.92 -4.45
CA ARG A 72 6.24 -4.81 -3.57
C ARG A 72 4.89 -4.27 -4.06
N PHE A 73 3.96 -3.99 -3.15
CA PHE A 73 2.69 -3.36 -3.52
C PHE A 73 2.94 -1.98 -4.13
N GLY A 74 2.46 -1.73 -5.35
CA GLY A 74 2.79 -0.52 -6.10
C GLY A 74 4.21 -0.51 -6.68
N CYS A 75 4.85 -1.67 -6.88
CA CYS A 75 6.19 -1.75 -7.49
C CYS A 75 6.25 -1.12 -8.89
N LEU A 76 5.13 -1.12 -9.63
CA LEU A 76 5.04 -0.60 -10.99
C LEU A 76 5.32 0.92 -11.09
N GLU A 77 5.12 1.66 -10.00
CA GLU A 77 5.33 3.10 -9.95
C GLU A 77 6.79 3.49 -9.65
N THR A 78 7.57 2.53 -9.13
CA THR A 78 8.94 2.77 -8.66
C THR A 78 9.87 3.15 -9.82
N HIS A 79 10.88 3.97 -9.52
CA HIS A 79 11.91 4.31 -10.50
C HIS A 79 12.68 3.05 -10.94
N SER A 80 13.00 2.17 -10.00
CA SER A 80 13.68 0.90 -10.26
C SER A 80 12.92 0.04 -11.26
N PHE A 81 11.59 -0.06 -11.18
CA PHE A 81 10.77 -0.78 -12.16
C PHE A 81 10.83 -0.13 -13.55
N LYS A 82 10.69 1.20 -13.60
CA LYS A 82 10.74 1.97 -14.86
C LYS A 82 12.09 1.87 -15.57
N SER A 83 13.17 1.66 -14.83
CA SER A 83 14.52 1.43 -15.38
C SER A 83 14.76 0.00 -15.90
N LEU A 84 13.86 -0.95 -15.67
CA LEU A 84 14.04 -2.33 -16.15
C LEU A 84 13.86 -2.43 -17.66
N GLU A 85 14.45 -3.47 -18.25
CA GLU A 85 14.20 -3.84 -19.65
C GLU A 85 12.71 -4.11 -19.91
N PRO A 86 12.15 -3.76 -21.09
CA PRO A 86 10.71 -3.89 -21.37
C PRO A 86 10.15 -5.30 -21.18
N TRP A 87 10.96 -6.34 -21.42
CA TRP A 87 10.53 -7.72 -21.21
C TRP A 87 10.44 -8.08 -19.72
N VAL A 88 11.35 -7.55 -18.88
CA VAL A 88 11.33 -7.74 -17.43
C VAL A 88 10.15 -6.98 -16.83
N GLN A 89 9.88 -5.76 -17.31
CA GLN A 89 8.71 -5.00 -16.89
C GLN A 89 7.43 -5.81 -17.08
N ARG A 90 7.22 -6.40 -18.28
CA ARG A 90 6.06 -7.27 -18.55
C ARG A 90 5.99 -8.47 -17.62
N ALA A 91 7.12 -9.14 -17.38
CA ALA A 91 7.17 -10.30 -16.49
C ALA A 91 6.81 -9.93 -15.04
N VAL A 92 7.36 -8.82 -14.54
CA VAL A 92 7.09 -8.31 -13.20
C VAL A 92 5.65 -7.81 -13.07
N SER A 93 5.10 -7.12 -14.08
CA SER A 93 3.69 -6.71 -14.09
C SER A 93 2.76 -7.92 -14.05
N SER A 94 3.01 -8.94 -14.87
CA SER A 94 2.20 -10.17 -14.83
C SER A 94 2.31 -10.88 -13.49
N LEU A 95 3.50 -10.91 -12.87
CA LEU A 95 3.71 -11.50 -11.55
C LEU A 95 3.00 -10.69 -10.46
N HIS A 96 3.05 -9.36 -10.53
CA HIS A 96 2.34 -8.45 -9.64
C HIS A 96 0.83 -8.71 -9.70
N ASP A 97 0.27 -8.77 -10.91
CA ASP A 97 -1.16 -8.94 -11.10
C ASP A 97 -1.63 -10.31 -10.62
N ASP A 98 -0.85 -11.36 -10.92
CA ASP A 98 -1.13 -12.71 -10.43
C ASP A 98 -1.08 -12.78 -8.90
N TYR A 99 -0.03 -12.21 -8.28
CA TYR A 99 0.21 -12.29 -6.84
C TYR A 99 -0.85 -11.58 -6.01
N PHE A 100 -1.31 -10.39 -6.44
CA PHE A 100 -2.24 -9.57 -5.65
C PHE A 100 -3.72 -9.78 -6.01
N PHE A 101 -4.04 -10.11 -7.26
CA PHE A 101 -5.43 -10.10 -7.72
C PHE A 101 -5.99 -11.46 -8.13
N ARG A 102 -5.14 -12.44 -8.47
CA ARG A 102 -5.63 -13.72 -9.05
C ARG A 102 -5.39 -14.92 -8.15
N LYS A 103 -4.20 -15.02 -7.56
CA LYS A 103 -3.73 -16.25 -6.91
C LYS A 103 -4.63 -16.72 -5.75
N GLN A 104 -5.21 -15.79 -4.99
CA GLN A 104 -6.02 -16.09 -3.79
C GLN A 104 -7.52 -16.01 -4.05
N ASP A 105 -7.96 -15.61 -5.25
CA ASP A 105 -9.36 -15.33 -5.56
C ASP A 105 -10.27 -16.56 -5.30
N SER A 106 -9.86 -17.72 -5.82
CA SER A 106 -10.59 -18.99 -5.61
C SER A 106 -10.65 -19.44 -4.15
N LEU A 107 -9.56 -19.22 -3.39
CA LEU A 107 -9.48 -19.56 -1.97
C LEU A 107 -10.43 -18.67 -1.16
N TRP A 108 -10.40 -17.36 -1.42
CA TRP A 108 -11.26 -16.39 -0.76
C TRP A 108 -12.73 -16.64 -1.06
N ARG A 109 -13.08 -16.88 -2.32
CA ARG A 109 -14.44 -17.27 -2.72
C ARG A 109 -14.93 -18.49 -1.95
N SER A 110 -14.12 -19.54 -1.90
CA SER A 110 -14.46 -20.79 -1.21
C SER A 110 -14.66 -20.60 0.29
N ASN A 111 -13.78 -19.80 0.93
CA ASN A 111 -13.88 -19.51 2.36
C ASN A 111 -15.10 -18.63 2.68
N ALA A 112 -15.40 -17.66 1.82
CA ALA A 112 -16.54 -16.78 1.96
C ALA A 112 -17.87 -17.55 1.86
N LEU A 113 -18.02 -18.43 0.85
CA LEU A 113 -19.21 -19.27 0.68
C LEU A 113 -19.41 -20.29 1.81
N LYS A 114 -18.35 -20.62 2.56
CA LYS A 114 -18.46 -21.46 3.77
C LYS A 114 -18.94 -20.66 4.99
N THR A 115 -18.56 -19.40 5.10
CA THR A 115 -18.68 -18.62 6.34
C THR A 115 -19.85 -17.64 6.31
N LEU A 116 -19.97 -16.86 5.22
CA LEU A 116 -20.95 -15.79 5.10
C LEU A 116 -22.41 -16.26 5.13
N PRO A 117 -22.81 -17.41 4.54
CA PRO A 117 -24.21 -17.85 4.62
C PRO A 117 -24.70 -18.07 6.05
N ASN A 118 -23.84 -18.60 6.92
CA ASN A 118 -24.16 -18.81 8.32
C ASN A 118 -24.32 -17.48 9.07
N LEU A 119 -23.54 -16.45 8.71
CA LEU A 119 -23.65 -15.11 9.28
C LEU A 119 -24.94 -14.41 8.84
N VAL A 120 -25.28 -14.50 7.56
CA VAL A 120 -26.52 -13.92 7.01
C VAL A 120 -27.75 -14.61 7.63
N ALA A 121 -27.72 -15.93 7.81
CA ALA A 121 -28.84 -16.67 8.39
C ALA A 121 -28.97 -16.50 9.92
N ALA A 122 -27.97 -15.97 10.61
CA ALA A 122 -27.98 -15.82 12.07
C ALA A 122 -28.84 -14.66 12.58
N THR A 123 -29.32 -13.77 11.69
CA THR A 123 -30.05 -12.56 12.06
C THR A 123 -31.14 -12.22 11.05
N ASN A 124 -32.19 -11.54 11.51
CA ASN A 124 -33.21 -10.93 10.65
C ASN A 124 -32.85 -9.48 10.22
N MET A 125 -31.66 -9.00 10.56
CA MET A 125 -31.19 -7.68 10.13
C MET A 125 -30.67 -7.73 8.69
N LEU A 126 -30.81 -6.61 7.99
CA LEU A 126 -30.20 -6.41 6.68
C LEU A 126 -28.67 -6.42 6.80
N VAL A 127 -28.00 -7.25 6.01
CA VAL A 127 -26.55 -7.38 6.02
C VAL A 127 -25.94 -6.50 4.93
N CYS A 128 -25.02 -5.63 5.35
CA CYS A 128 -24.22 -4.81 4.46
C CYS A 128 -22.74 -5.18 4.62
N GLY A 129 -22.04 -5.34 3.49
CA GLY A 129 -20.58 -5.51 3.45
C GLY A 129 -19.91 -4.18 3.13
N GLU A 130 -18.90 -3.83 3.91
CA GLU A 130 -18.01 -2.73 3.56
C GLU A 130 -17.08 -3.21 2.44
N ASP A 131 -17.30 -2.68 1.23
CA ASP A 131 -16.57 -3.02 0.00
C ASP A 131 -15.83 -1.78 -0.53
N LEU A 132 -14.89 -1.23 0.24
CA LEU A 132 -14.09 -0.07 -0.17
C LEU A 132 -12.62 -0.43 -0.39
N GLY A 133 -11.96 0.32 -1.26
CA GLY A 133 -10.53 0.19 -1.52
C GLY A 133 -10.18 -0.92 -2.52
N LEU A 134 -9.19 -1.75 -2.17
CA LEU A 134 -8.70 -2.82 -3.04
C LEU A 134 -9.56 -4.07 -2.88
N ILE A 135 -10.49 -4.27 -3.80
CA ILE A 135 -11.49 -5.34 -3.71
C ILE A 135 -11.13 -6.45 -4.72
N PRO A 136 -10.99 -7.71 -4.28
CA PRO A 136 -10.78 -8.85 -5.16
C PRO A 136 -12.00 -9.09 -6.07
N GLU A 137 -11.76 -9.64 -7.26
CA GLU A 137 -12.80 -9.87 -8.26
C GLU A 137 -13.91 -10.80 -7.77
N CYS A 138 -13.60 -11.77 -6.89
CA CYS A 138 -14.60 -12.66 -6.32
C CYS A 138 -15.61 -11.95 -5.40
N VAL A 139 -15.26 -10.84 -4.76
CA VAL A 139 -16.08 -10.27 -3.67
C VAL A 139 -17.44 -9.77 -4.15
N PRO A 140 -17.55 -8.95 -5.21
CA PRO A 140 -18.85 -8.52 -5.73
C PRO A 140 -19.76 -9.69 -6.12
N SER A 141 -19.19 -10.75 -6.73
CA SER A 141 -19.96 -11.93 -7.11
C SER A 141 -20.55 -12.67 -5.91
N VAL A 142 -19.74 -12.89 -4.87
CA VAL A 142 -20.17 -13.59 -3.65
C VAL A 142 -21.18 -12.76 -2.86
N MET A 143 -20.98 -11.44 -2.76
CA MET A 143 -21.94 -10.56 -2.10
C MET A 143 -23.29 -10.57 -2.83
N SER A 144 -23.28 -10.52 -4.17
CA SER A 144 -24.51 -10.61 -4.96
C SER A 144 -25.20 -11.97 -4.80
N ASP A 145 -24.46 -13.07 -4.82
CA ASP A 145 -24.98 -14.43 -4.65
C ASP A 145 -25.68 -14.62 -3.28
N LEU A 146 -25.17 -13.93 -2.24
CA LEU A 146 -25.67 -14.02 -0.87
C LEU A 146 -26.67 -12.91 -0.50
N GLY A 147 -26.96 -11.98 -1.41
CA GLY A 147 -27.84 -10.84 -1.15
C GLY A 147 -27.28 -9.84 -0.15
N ILE A 148 -25.95 -9.74 -0.02
CA ILE A 148 -25.27 -8.77 0.85
C ILE A 148 -25.13 -7.45 0.08
N LEU A 149 -25.59 -6.36 0.68
CA LEU A 149 -25.49 -5.04 0.06
C LEU A 149 -24.08 -4.44 0.21
N GLY A 150 -23.55 -3.88 -0.88
CA GLY A 150 -22.32 -3.08 -0.84
C GLY A 150 -22.59 -1.63 -0.45
N LEU A 151 -21.54 -0.93 -0.01
CA LEU A 151 -21.54 0.49 0.25
C LEU A 151 -21.22 1.28 -1.03
N ARG A 152 -22.02 2.32 -1.29
CA ARG A 152 -21.77 3.29 -2.36
C ARG A 152 -21.66 4.67 -1.75
N ILE A 153 -20.45 5.23 -1.80
CA ILE A 153 -20.13 6.53 -1.20
C ILE A 153 -19.94 7.54 -2.32
N GLN A 154 -20.73 8.60 -2.31
CA GLN A 154 -20.69 9.66 -3.33
C GLN A 154 -19.29 10.25 -3.57
N ARG A 155 -18.48 10.37 -2.50
CA ARG A 155 -17.11 10.91 -2.57
C ARG A 155 -16.05 9.86 -2.92
N MET A 156 -16.42 8.60 -3.05
CA MET A 156 -15.54 7.48 -3.40
C MET A 156 -16.25 6.58 -4.42
N PRO A 157 -16.39 7.04 -5.68
CA PRO A 157 -16.96 6.23 -6.75
C PRO A 157 -16.09 4.98 -6.98
N SER A 158 -16.75 3.86 -7.28
CA SER A 158 -16.12 2.56 -7.51
C SER A 158 -15.32 2.49 -8.81
N ASP A 159 -15.70 3.27 -9.82
CA ASP A 159 -14.99 3.38 -11.09
C ASP A 159 -14.27 4.74 -11.15
N SER A 160 -12.93 4.71 -11.09
CA SER A 160 -12.09 5.91 -11.21
C SER A 160 -11.84 6.34 -12.66
N SER A 161 -12.20 5.49 -13.62
CA SER A 161 -12.03 5.76 -15.05
C SER A 161 -13.21 6.52 -15.66
N LYS A 162 -14.35 6.53 -14.95
CA LYS A 162 -15.51 7.37 -15.26
C LYS A 162 -15.52 8.51 -14.26
N GLU A 163 -15.62 9.75 -14.74
CA GLU A 163 -16.06 10.84 -13.88
C GLU A 163 -17.49 10.50 -13.45
N GLY A 164 -17.64 9.90 -12.27
CA GLY A 164 -18.93 9.48 -11.76
C GLY A 164 -19.84 10.67 -11.52
N GLU A 165 -20.76 10.94 -12.45
CA GLU A 165 -21.83 11.91 -12.20
C GLU A 165 -22.76 11.37 -11.12
N PHE A 166 -23.05 12.24 -10.15
CA PHE A 166 -23.98 11.90 -9.07
C PHE A 166 -25.38 11.58 -9.64
N GLY A 167 -25.88 10.38 -9.34
CA GLY A 167 -27.23 9.95 -9.74
C GLY A 167 -27.29 9.06 -10.98
N ASP A 168 -26.15 8.73 -11.59
CA ASP A 168 -26.09 7.72 -12.64
C ASP A 168 -26.26 6.31 -12.03
N LEU A 169 -27.43 5.72 -12.26
CA LEU A 169 -27.78 4.37 -11.80
C LEU A 169 -27.10 3.25 -12.61
N SER A 170 -26.35 3.59 -13.65
CA SER A 170 -25.59 2.62 -14.45
C SER A 170 -24.22 2.26 -13.84
N GLN A 171 -23.85 2.88 -12.71
CA GLN A 171 -22.59 2.66 -11.98
C GLN A 171 -22.72 1.70 -10.79
#